data_AF-A0A151R805-F1
#
_entry.id   AF-A0A151R805-F1
#
_cell.length_a   1.000
_cell.length_b   1.000
_cell.length_c   1.000
_cell.angle_alpha   90.00
_cell.angle_beta   90.00
_cell.angle_gamma   90.00
#
_symmetry.space_group_name_H-M   'P 1'
#
loop_
_entity.id
_entity.type
_entity.pdbx_description
1 polymer ?
#
loop_
_entity_poly.entity_id
_entity_poly.type
_entity_poly.pdbx_seq_one_letter_code
_entity_poly.pdbx_strand_id
1 'polypeptide(L)'
;MGGQSSRDDSWRQSSSLRSNSSCSASSWSAFVDPLSGYGFDDPQPSYSSYGYEAYGGDRVVRYDSTKIERRYSRNSDHYYSIDQVTEALARAGLESSNLIVGVDFTKSNEWTGKNSFNRRSLHHIGSVLNPYEQAISIIGKSLAAFDDDNLIPCFGFGDATTHDQDVFSFYPDERFCNGFEEVLSRYREIVPHLRLAGPTSFAPIIEMAMTIVEQSGGQYHVLVIIADGQVTKSVDSKHGKPSPQEQKTVDAIVAASKFPLSIILVGVGDGPWDMMKEFDDNIPARTFDNFQFVNFSEIMSKNIPPSRKEAAFALAALMEIPSQYKAAIELNLLGNQHGNAPQRVSLPPPTYSFASLRTSNPFHAARFESSIPHQHGNSYPVGTAPSAPSSTYDYQLCPICLSNARDMAFGCGHQTCCECGQDLQSCPICRSPINTRIKLY
;
A
#
# COMPACT_ATOMS: atom_id res chain seq x y z
N MET A 1 38.48 56.19 31.97
CA MET A 1 39.82 55.57 31.81
C MET A 1 39.56 54.18 31.22
N GLY A 2 40.15 53.71 30.12
CA GLY A 2 41.43 54.10 29.50
C GLY A 2 42.56 53.20 30.03
N GLY A 3 43.36 52.52 29.20
CA GLY A 3 43.29 52.41 27.74
C GLY A 3 44.44 51.59 27.12
N GLN A 4 44.20 51.09 25.91
CA GLN A 4 45.11 50.84 24.77
C GLN A 4 46.64 50.78 24.97
N SER A 5 47.27 49.69 24.51
CA SER A 5 48.19 49.63 23.33
C SER A 5 48.62 48.16 23.13
N SER A 6 48.54 47.46 21.98
CA SER A 6 48.54 47.78 20.53
C SER A 6 49.92 48.07 19.90
N ARG A 7 49.96 47.96 18.55
CA ARG A 7 51.01 48.23 17.55
C ARG A 7 51.82 47.01 17.07
N ASP A 8 52.26 46.91 15.80
CA ASP A 8 51.99 47.56 14.48
C ASP A 8 52.67 46.59 13.44
N ASP A 9 52.33 46.38 12.16
CA ASP A 9 51.32 46.82 11.17
C ASP A 9 51.17 45.61 10.16
N SER A 10 50.98 45.56 8.82
CA SER A 10 50.77 46.53 7.74
C SER A 10 50.03 45.98 6.48
N TRP A 11 49.10 46.81 5.97
CA TRP A 11 48.76 47.17 4.58
C TRP A 11 49.49 46.44 3.40
N ARG A 12 48.83 45.90 2.34
CA ARG A 12 47.95 46.62 1.37
C ARG A 12 47.27 45.72 0.30
N GLN A 13 46.00 46.05 -0.02
CA GLN A 13 45.36 46.14 -1.36
C GLN A 13 45.50 45.05 -2.46
N SER A 14 44.35 44.40 -2.75
CA SER A 14 43.72 44.16 -4.07
C SER A 14 44.47 43.53 -5.25
N SER A 15 43.93 42.43 -5.79
CA SER A 15 43.22 42.42 -7.09
C SER A 15 42.58 41.06 -7.39
N SER A 16 41.57 41.02 -8.26
CA SER A 16 40.87 39.80 -8.69
C SER A 16 41.27 39.39 -10.10
N LEU A 17 41.87 38.21 -10.28
CA LEU A 17 42.02 37.56 -11.59
C LEU A 17 41.69 36.07 -11.52
N ARG A 18 41.20 35.56 -12.65
CA ARG A 18 40.89 34.14 -12.87
C ARG A 18 42.14 33.39 -13.32
N SER A 19 42.26 32.13 -12.93
CA SER A 19 43.07 31.12 -13.62
C SER A 19 42.18 29.92 -13.94
N ASN A 20 42.19 29.45 -15.18
CA ASN A 20 41.32 28.38 -15.65
C ASN A 20 42.05 27.49 -16.65
N SER A 21 42.23 26.21 -16.32
CA SER A 21 42.65 25.16 -17.24
C SER A 21 42.57 23.77 -16.57
N SER A 22 42.43 22.64 -17.27
CA SER A 22 41.49 22.25 -18.35
C SER A 22 41.95 20.91 -18.95
N CYS A 23 41.17 19.84 -18.83
CA CYS A 23 41.20 18.69 -19.73
C CYS A 23 40.02 17.74 -19.46
N SER A 24 39.59 16.84 -20.36
CA SER A 24 39.41 16.93 -21.82
C SER A 24 38.66 15.67 -22.27
N ALA A 25 37.56 15.80 -23.01
CA ALA A 25 36.85 14.65 -23.60
C ALA A 25 36.30 14.99 -25.00
N SER A 26 37.09 14.65 -26.01
CA SER A 26 36.79 14.65 -27.45
C SER A 26 35.91 13.45 -27.86
N SER A 27 35.16 13.42 -28.97
CA SER A 27 34.76 14.42 -30.00
C SER A 27 33.85 13.73 -31.05
N TRP A 28 33.51 14.45 -32.13
CA TRP A 28 33.00 14.01 -33.46
C TRP A 28 31.48 13.82 -33.62
N SER A 29 30.81 14.32 -34.67
CA SER A 29 31.15 15.36 -35.68
C SER A 29 29.94 15.71 -36.56
N ALA A 30 29.69 17.00 -36.87
CA ALA A 30 29.04 17.47 -38.11
C ALA A 30 29.14 19.01 -38.28
N PHE A 31 29.32 19.49 -39.52
CA PHE A 31 29.09 20.87 -39.98
C PHE A 31 27.72 20.91 -40.72
N VAL A 32 27.12 22.02 -41.19
CA VAL A 32 27.61 23.36 -41.58
C VAL A 32 26.52 24.44 -41.35
N ASP A 33 26.95 25.69 -41.22
CA ASP A 33 26.17 26.95 -41.29
C ASP A 33 26.13 27.44 -42.80
N PRO A 34 25.61 28.62 -43.26
CA PRO A 34 25.23 29.84 -42.52
C PRO A 34 24.05 30.72 -43.04
N LEU A 35 23.93 31.92 -42.39
CA LEU A 35 23.47 33.25 -42.87
C LEU A 35 22.05 33.78 -42.55
N SER A 36 22.02 34.76 -41.61
CA SER A 36 21.27 36.06 -41.61
C SER A 36 19.73 36.11 -41.76
N GLY A 37 18.99 37.06 -41.14
CA GLY A 37 19.38 38.10 -40.16
C GLY A 37 18.42 39.30 -40.14
N TYR A 38 18.32 40.00 -38.99
CA TYR A 38 17.60 41.27 -38.71
C TYR A 38 16.05 41.30 -38.81
N GLY A 39 15.42 42.13 -37.98
CA GLY A 39 14.03 42.59 -38.12
C GLY A 39 13.20 42.59 -36.83
N PHE A 40 12.80 43.76 -36.34
CA PHE A 40 11.81 43.98 -35.29
C PHE A 40 10.97 45.20 -35.72
N ASP A 41 9.63 45.08 -35.71
CA ASP A 41 8.66 46.12 -35.28
C ASP A 41 7.19 45.73 -35.55
N ASP A 42 6.28 46.44 -34.89
CA ASP A 42 4.82 46.26 -34.69
C ASP A 42 3.92 46.81 -35.85
N PRO A 43 2.55 46.89 -35.78
CA PRO A 43 1.53 46.09 -35.05
C PRO A 43 0.20 45.81 -35.84
N GLN A 44 -0.45 44.65 -35.62
CA GLN A 44 -1.93 44.41 -35.80
C GLN A 44 -2.58 44.67 -37.19
N PRO A 45 -3.91 44.47 -37.44
CA PRO A 45 -4.98 43.78 -36.68
C PRO A 45 -5.75 42.66 -37.45
N SER A 46 -6.57 41.90 -36.70
CA SER A 46 -7.88 41.29 -37.06
C SER A 46 -8.11 40.58 -38.41
N TYR A 47 -8.49 39.29 -38.33
CA TYR A 47 -9.74 38.83 -38.99
C TYR A 47 -10.35 37.63 -38.26
N SER A 48 -11.69 37.58 -38.19
CA SER A 48 -12.45 36.42 -37.70
C SER A 48 -13.09 35.72 -38.89
N SER A 49 -12.75 34.45 -39.15
CA SER A 49 -13.38 33.66 -40.20
C SER A 49 -14.02 32.40 -39.63
N TYR A 50 -15.29 32.17 -39.95
CA TYR A 50 -16.01 30.94 -39.65
C TYR A 50 -15.72 29.90 -40.75
N GLY A 51 -15.65 28.62 -40.42
CA GLY A 51 -15.51 27.60 -41.46
C GLY A 51 -15.34 26.15 -41.01
N TYR A 52 -16.47 25.44 -40.97
CA TYR A 52 -16.62 24.00 -41.19
C TYR A 52 -16.25 22.99 -40.09
N GLU A 53 -17.26 22.19 -39.74
CA GLU A 53 -17.15 20.96 -38.96
C GLU A 53 -16.60 19.81 -39.84
N ALA A 54 -15.85 18.91 -39.21
CA ALA A 54 -15.59 17.58 -39.74
C ALA A 54 -16.01 16.56 -38.67
N TYR A 55 -16.96 15.69 -39.00
CA TYR A 55 -17.40 14.61 -38.13
C TYR A 55 -16.35 13.48 -38.08
N GLY A 56 -16.29 12.77 -36.94
CA GLY A 56 -15.50 11.55 -36.81
C GLY A 56 -14.19 11.72 -36.03
N GLY A 57 -14.31 11.81 -34.70
CA GLY A 57 -13.17 11.72 -33.78
C GLY A 57 -13.68 11.28 -32.41
N ASP A 58 -13.24 10.11 -31.95
CA ASP A 58 -13.69 9.52 -30.70
C ASP A 58 -13.05 10.28 -29.52
N ARG A 59 -13.84 11.15 -28.87
CA ARG A 59 -13.33 12.10 -27.87
C ARG A 59 -13.31 11.44 -26.50
N VAL A 60 -12.24 10.68 -26.24
CA VAL A 60 -11.80 10.37 -24.88
C VAL A 60 -11.70 11.68 -24.11
N VAL A 61 -12.61 11.91 -23.16
CA VAL A 61 -12.66 13.12 -22.35
C VAL A 61 -11.54 13.02 -21.31
N ARG A 62 -10.34 13.44 -21.67
CA ARG A 62 -9.27 13.70 -20.70
C ARG A 62 -9.73 14.81 -19.75
N TYR A 63 -10.25 14.41 -18.61
CA TYR A 63 -10.35 15.26 -17.42
C TYR A 63 -8.94 15.68 -17.04
N ASP A 64 -8.74 16.97 -16.80
CA ASP A 64 -7.43 17.55 -16.43
C ASP A 64 -7.30 17.51 -14.91
N SER A 65 -6.90 16.35 -14.37
CA SER A 65 -6.66 16.11 -12.93
C SER A 65 -5.81 17.25 -12.34
N THR A 66 -4.71 17.60 -13.01
CA THR A 66 -3.78 18.66 -12.60
C THR A 66 -4.42 20.05 -12.45
N LYS A 67 -5.53 20.30 -13.15
CA LYS A 67 -6.30 21.55 -13.06
C LYS A 67 -7.39 21.48 -11.99
N ILE A 68 -7.83 20.28 -11.62
CA ILE A 68 -8.66 20.00 -10.44
C ILE A 68 -7.80 20.10 -9.18
N GLU A 69 -6.67 19.39 -9.09
CA GLU A 69 -5.67 19.52 -8.04
C GLU A 69 -5.32 20.97 -7.73
N ARG A 70 -4.97 21.78 -8.74
CA ARG A 70 -4.61 23.20 -8.55
C ARG A 70 -5.79 24.07 -8.13
N ARG A 71 -7.03 23.63 -8.37
CA ARG A 71 -8.25 24.29 -7.91
C ARG A 71 -8.52 23.91 -6.45
N TYR A 72 -8.41 22.63 -6.09
CA TYR A 72 -8.71 22.14 -4.75
C TYR A 72 -7.58 22.30 -3.74
N SER A 73 -6.31 22.31 -4.15
CA SER A 73 -5.16 22.78 -3.35
C SER A 73 -5.25 24.27 -2.99
N ARG A 74 -6.10 25.02 -3.72
CA ARG A 74 -6.45 26.42 -3.41
C ARG A 74 -7.77 26.53 -2.63
N ASN A 75 -8.56 25.46 -2.58
CA ASN A 75 -9.79 25.36 -1.81
C ASN A 75 -9.58 24.71 -0.43
N SER A 76 -8.50 23.94 -0.21
CA SER A 76 -8.23 23.26 1.06
C SER A 76 -8.16 24.21 2.26
N ASP A 77 -7.71 25.44 2.03
CA ASP A 77 -7.66 26.50 3.04
C ASP A 77 -9.05 27.06 3.43
N HIS A 78 -10.12 26.60 2.78
CA HIS A 78 -11.50 27.02 3.03
C HIS A 78 -12.31 26.02 3.86
N TYR A 79 -11.77 24.83 4.13
CA TYR A 79 -12.44 23.78 4.92
C TYR A 79 -11.84 23.68 6.33
N TYR A 80 -12.70 23.71 7.34
CA TYR A 80 -12.32 23.84 8.76
C TYR A 80 -12.84 22.70 9.65
N SER A 81 -13.84 21.95 9.19
CA SER A 81 -14.35 20.73 9.81
C SER A 81 -14.68 19.67 8.74
N ILE A 82 -14.91 18.43 9.18
CA ILE A 82 -15.32 17.32 8.31
C ILE A 82 -16.71 17.59 7.72
N ASP A 83 -17.65 18.08 8.53
CA ASP A 83 -19.03 18.40 8.12
C ASP A 83 -19.09 19.34 6.90
N GLN A 84 -18.15 20.29 6.79
CA GLN A 84 -18.06 21.18 5.61
C GLN A 84 -17.61 20.45 4.34
N VAL A 85 -16.78 19.42 4.47
CA VAL A 85 -16.38 18.54 3.35
C VAL A 85 -17.58 17.69 2.95
N THR A 86 -18.26 17.05 3.91
CA THR A 86 -19.51 16.30 3.68
C THR A 86 -20.58 17.15 2.99
N GLU A 87 -20.85 18.37 3.46
CA GLU A 87 -21.81 19.28 2.81
C GLU A 87 -21.39 19.66 1.38
N ALA A 88 -20.08 19.78 1.10
CA ALA A 88 -19.58 20.07 -0.25
C ALA A 88 -19.71 18.88 -1.21
N LEU A 89 -19.52 17.64 -0.72
CA LEU A 89 -19.65 16.41 -1.53
C LEU A 89 -21.12 16.12 -1.88
N ALA A 90 -22.03 16.26 -0.90
CA ALA A 90 -23.47 16.16 -1.15
C ALA A 90 -23.93 17.18 -2.22
N ARG A 91 -23.51 18.45 -2.10
CA ARG A 91 -23.76 19.49 -3.12
C ARG A 91 -23.04 19.26 -4.45
N ALA A 92 -22.00 18.44 -4.47
CA ALA A 92 -21.35 18.03 -5.71
C ALA A 92 -22.12 16.90 -6.42
N GLY A 93 -23.12 16.29 -5.79
CA GLY A 93 -23.97 15.25 -6.36
C GLY A 93 -23.54 13.82 -6.02
N LEU A 94 -22.85 13.60 -4.90
CA LEU A 94 -22.74 12.27 -4.29
C LEU A 94 -24.00 12.05 -3.43
N GLU A 95 -24.93 11.24 -3.93
CA GLU A 95 -26.26 11.04 -3.34
C GLU A 95 -26.34 9.79 -2.43
N SER A 96 -25.62 8.73 -2.79
CA SER A 96 -25.59 7.41 -2.14
C SER A 96 -24.28 6.70 -2.52
N SER A 97 -23.78 5.83 -1.65
CA SER A 97 -22.61 4.98 -1.93
C SER A 97 -22.49 3.82 -0.93
N ASN A 98 -21.59 2.87 -1.22
CA ASN A 98 -21.23 1.76 -0.34
C ASN A 98 -19.71 1.72 -0.13
N LEU A 99 -19.23 1.47 1.08
CA LEU A 99 -17.81 1.56 1.43
C LEU A 99 -17.18 0.17 1.63
N ILE A 100 -16.03 -0.07 0.99
CA ILE A 100 -15.23 -1.29 1.18
C ILE A 100 -13.89 -0.88 1.79
N VAL A 101 -13.42 -1.58 2.83
CA VAL A 101 -12.13 -1.31 3.48
C VAL A 101 -11.14 -2.45 3.25
N GLY A 102 -10.00 -2.12 2.66
CA GLY A 102 -8.86 -3.01 2.51
C GLY A 102 -7.69 -2.58 3.40
N VAL A 103 -7.17 -3.49 4.22
CA VAL A 103 -6.03 -3.23 5.11
C VAL A 103 -4.82 -4.08 4.70
N ASP A 104 -3.74 -3.40 4.35
CA ASP A 104 -2.42 -3.99 4.16
C ASP A 104 -1.88 -4.53 5.49
N PHE A 105 -1.52 -5.82 5.51
CA PHE A 105 -0.85 -6.48 6.64
C PHE A 105 0.49 -7.11 6.20
N THR A 106 1.15 -6.52 5.21
CA THR A 106 2.50 -6.92 4.78
C THR A 106 3.56 -6.50 5.78
N LYS A 107 4.72 -7.14 5.72
CA LYS A 107 5.79 -7.00 6.70
C LYS A 107 6.52 -5.66 6.63
N SER A 108 6.40 -4.90 5.55
CA SER A 108 7.01 -3.56 5.44
C SER A 108 6.55 -2.62 6.55
N ASN A 109 5.31 -2.80 7.02
CA ASN A 109 4.74 -2.16 8.19
C ASN A 109 5.55 -2.34 9.48
N GLU A 110 6.53 -3.24 9.58
CA GLU A 110 7.48 -3.31 10.70
C GLU A 110 8.50 -2.15 10.69
N TRP A 111 8.89 -1.65 9.51
CA TRP A 111 9.99 -0.68 9.34
C TRP A 111 9.57 0.66 8.71
N THR A 112 8.46 0.75 8.00
CA THR A 112 7.94 2.00 7.41
C THR A 112 7.37 2.99 8.43
N GLY A 113 7.33 2.64 9.72
CA GLY A 113 7.10 3.58 10.83
C GLY A 113 8.38 4.22 11.42
N LYS A 114 9.54 4.10 10.74
CA LYS A 114 10.86 4.52 11.24
C LYS A 114 10.93 6.00 11.61
N ASN A 115 10.38 6.88 10.78
CA ASN A 115 10.42 8.33 10.98
C ASN A 115 9.05 8.86 11.45
N SER A 116 7.96 8.45 10.79
CA SER A 116 6.58 8.86 11.05
C SER A 116 5.98 8.33 12.37
N PHE A 117 6.41 7.16 12.85
CA PHE A 117 5.79 6.49 14.01
C PHE A 117 6.80 6.04 15.09
N ASN A 118 7.90 6.77 15.22
CA ASN A 118 8.93 6.60 16.26
C ASN A 118 9.59 5.21 16.27
N ARG A 119 9.88 4.63 15.10
CA ARG A 119 10.50 3.30 14.93
C ARG A 119 9.69 2.14 15.51
N ARG A 120 8.38 2.30 15.58
CA ARG A 120 7.43 1.21 15.87
C ARG A 120 6.80 0.75 14.56
N SER A 121 6.30 -0.49 14.55
CA SER A 121 5.46 -0.96 13.45
C SER A 121 4.22 -0.07 13.32
N LEU A 122 3.78 0.17 12.09
CA LEU A 122 2.54 0.90 11.78
C LEU A 122 1.29 0.20 12.33
N HIS A 123 1.36 -1.11 12.60
CA HIS A 123 0.28 -1.88 13.27
C HIS A 123 0.44 -1.99 14.79
N HIS A 124 1.41 -1.32 15.42
CA HIS A 124 1.62 -1.45 16.86
C HIS A 124 0.39 -0.98 17.65
N ILE A 125 -0.34 -1.93 18.22
CA ILE A 125 -1.51 -1.69 19.08
C ILE A 125 -1.04 -1.16 20.44
N GLY A 126 -1.59 -0.01 20.85
CA GLY A 126 -1.26 0.62 22.13
C GLY A 126 -2.38 1.52 22.66
N SER A 127 -2.00 2.44 23.53
CA SER A 127 -2.87 3.49 24.10
C SER A 127 -2.99 4.74 23.22
N VAL A 128 -2.09 4.92 22.26
CA VAL A 128 -2.16 5.94 21.22
C VAL A 128 -2.43 5.23 19.89
N LEU A 129 -3.43 5.70 19.16
CA LEU A 129 -3.83 5.15 17.87
C LEU A 129 -2.63 5.15 16.89
N ASN A 130 -2.40 4.02 16.22
CA ASN A 130 -1.43 3.93 15.15
C ASN A 130 -1.98 4.52 13.82
N PRO A 131 -1.14 4.71 12.78
CA PRO A 131 -1.58 5.42 11.57
C PRO A 131 -2.79 4.80 10.85
N TYR A 132 -2.91 3.46 10.86
CA TYR A 132 -4.11 2.77 10.35
C TYR A 132 -5.35 3.11 11.19
N GLU A 133 -5.25 3.03 12.53
CA GLU A 133 -6.37 3.37 13.42
C GLU A 133 -6.82 4.83 13.27
N GLN A 134 -5.87 5.75 13.08
CA GLN A 134 -6.17 7.16 12.83
C GLN A 134 -6.85 7.35 11.46
N ALA A 135 -6.36 6.67 10.42
CA ALA A 135 -6.98 6.68 9.10
C ALA A 135 -8.43 6.14 9.16
N ILE A 136 -8.64 4.92 9.67
CA ILE A 136 -9.96 4.29 9.85
C ILE A 136 -10.92 5.24 10.60
N SER A 137 -10.47 5.84 11.71
CA SER A 137 -11.30 6.74 12.51
C SER A 137 -11.69 8.03 11.77
N ILE A 138 -10.82 8.61 10.94
CA ILE A 138 -11.15 9.84 10.21
C ILE A 138 -11.97 9.53 8.95
N ILE A 139 -11.67 8.44 8.24
CA ILE A 139 -12.48 7.92 7.12
C ILE A 139 -13.93 7.76 7.57
N GLY A 140 -14.17 7.06 8.70
CA GLY A 140 -15.51 6.84 9.23
C GLY A 140 -16.27 8.13 9.49
N LYS A 141 -15.64 9.11 10.16
CA LYS A 141 -16.25 10.44 10.39
C LYS A 141 -16.64 11.17 9.10
N SER A 142 -15.89 10.99 8.01
CA SER A 142 -16.11 11.73 6.76
C SER A 142 -16.99 11.03 5.73
N LEU A 143 -16.94 9.69 5.68
CA LEU A 143 -17.56 8.89 4.63
C LEU A 143 -18.81 8.13 5.07
N ALA A 144 -18.97 7.77 6.36
CA ALA A 144 -20.16 7.04 6.83
C ALA A 144 -21.47 7.84 6.70
N ALA A 145 -21.40 9.14 6.41
CA ALA A 145 -22.55 9.97 6.04
C ALA A 145 -23.05 9.75 4.59
N PHE A 146 -22.34 8.96 3.79
CA PHE A 146 -22.68 8.58 2.40
C PHE A 146 -22.80 7.06 2.23
N ASP A 147 -22.71 6.29 3.31
CA ASP A 147 -22.82 4.82 3.29
C ASP A 147 -24.27 4.44 3.54
N ASP A 148 -24.88 3.71 2.60
CA ASP A 148 -26.35 3.58 2.53
C ASP A 148 -26.96 2.69 3.62
N ASP A 149 -26.22 1.71 4.15
CA ASP A 149 -26.71 0.76 5.17
C ASP A 149 -25.81 0.63 6.43
N ASN A 150 -24.67 1.32 6.47
CA ASN A 150 -23.66 1.25 7.53
C ASN A 150 -22.99 -0.14 7.68
N LEU A 151 -23.05 -0.99 6.64
CA LEU A 151 -22.41 -2.30 6.60
C LEU A 151 -21.15 -2.26 5.73
N ILE A 152 -19.98 -2.30 6.37
CA ILE A 152 -18.68 -2.11 5.73
C ILE A 152 -17.98 -3.46 5.49
N PRO A 153 -17.94 -4.01 4.26
CA PRO A 153 -17.04 -5.11 3.89
C PRO A 153 -15.58 -4.78 4.23
N CYS A 154 -14.95 -5.59 5.08
CA CYS A 154 -13.63 -5.32 5.63
C CYS A 154 -12.70 -6.52 5.44
N PHE A 155 -11.55 -6.27 4.80
CA PHE A 155 -10.62 -7.32 4.39
C PHE A 155 -9.16 -6.97 4.73
N GLY A 156 -8.39 -8.01 5.05
CA GLY A 156 -6.93 -7.95 5.19
C GLY A 156 -6.21 -8.68 4.05
N PHE A 157 -5.01 -8.22 3.68
CA PHE A 157 -4.17 -8.87 2.67
C PHE A 157 -2.67 -8.77 3.04
N GLY A 158 -1.82 -9.61 2.45
CA GLY A 158 -0.37 -9.55 2.67
C GLY A 158 0.16 -10.20 3.96
N ASP A 159 -0.70 -10.82 4.76
CA ASP A 159 -0.27 -11.64 5.90
C ASP A 159 0.20 -13.04 5.44
N ALA A 160 0.70 -13.86 6.35
CA ALA A 160 1.21 -15.21 6.04
C ALA A 160 0.13 -16.26 5.70
N THR A 161 -1.18 -15.94 5.67
CA THR A 161 -2.18 -16.77 4.97
C THR A 161 -2.47 -16.26 3.56
N THR A 162 -2.48 -14.95 3.34
CA THR A 162 -2.91 -14.30 2.09
C THR A 162 -1.81 -14.02 1.05
N HIS A 163 -0.61 -13.65 1.50
CA HIS A 163 0.51 -13.21 0.64
C HIS A 163 0.04 -12.17 -0.40
N ASP A 164 0.51 -12.25 -1.66
CA ASP A 164 0.09 -11.42 -2.79
C ASP A 164 -0.98 -12.09 -3.69
N GLN A 165 -1.66 -13.12 -3.19
CA GLN A 165 -2.65 -13.89 -3.97
C GLN A 165 -4.08 -13.71 -3.47
N ASP A 166 -4.30 -13.52 -2.16
CA ASP A 166 -5.65 -13.55 -1.56
C ASP A 166 -5.94 -12.40 -0.59
N VAL A 167 -7.20 -12.37 -0.11
CA VAL A 167 -7.66 -11.51 0.99
C VAL A 167 -8.38 -12.36 2.03
N PHE A 168 -8.33 -11.98 3.30
CA PHE A 168 -9.17 -12.56 4.36
C PHE A 168 -10.26 -11.57 4.79
N SER A 169 -11.49 -12.04 5.02
CA SER A 169 -12.54 -11.22 5.65
C SER A 169 -12.27 -11.05 7.14
N PHE A 170 -12.66 -9.89 7.71
CA PHE A 170 -12.54 -9.64 9.14
C PHE A 170 -13.43 -10.57 9.99
N TYR A 171 -14.49 -11.18 9.43
CA TYR A 171 -15.36 -12.13 10.12
C TYR A 171 -15.47 -13.49 9.38
N PRO A 172 -15.60 -14.62 10.11
CA PRO A 172 -15.48 -15.98 9.56
C PRO A 172 -16.72 -16.51 8.82
N ASP A 173 -17.72 -15.65 8.65
CA ASP A 173 -19.03 -15.88 8.03
C ASP A 173 -19.33 -14.87 6.91
N GLU A 174 -18.28 -14.22 6.38
CA GLU A 174 -18.31 -13.12 5.39
C GLU A 174 -19.14 -11.89 5.82
N ARG A 175 -19.56 -11.84 7.09
CA ARG A 175 -20.29 -10.72 7.70
C ARG A 175 -19.51 -9.41 7.64
N PHE A 176 -20.19 -8.34 7.22
CA PHE A 176 -19.66 -6.97 7.20
C PHE A 176 -19.63 -6.32 8.60
N CYS A 177 -18.77 -5.32 8.77
CA CYS A 177 -18.68 -4.53 10.01
C CYS A 177 -19.83 -3.51 10.09
N ASN A 178 -20.53 -3.42 11.22
CA ASN A 178 -21.55 -2.40 11.45
C ASN A 178 -20.88 -1.08 11.90
N GLY A 179 -20.60 -0.22 10.93
CA GLY A 179 -19.94 1.08 11.12
C GLY A 179 -18.44 1.00 11.41
N PHE A 180 -17.77 2.15 11.29
CA PHE A 180 -16.32 2.26 11.44
C PHE A 180 -15.84 2.03 12.88
N GLU A 181 -16.73 2.14 13.87
CA GLU A 181 -16.50 1.70 15.25
C GLU A 181 -16.20 0.19 15.33
N GLU A 182 -16.91 -0.64 14.56
CA GLU A 182 -16.64 -2.08 14.49
C GLU A 182 -15.44 -2.39 13.60
N VAL A 183 -15.21 -1.65 12.51
CA VAL A 183 -13.97 -1.76 11.72
C VAL A 183 -12.74 -1.54 12.60
N LEU A 184 -12.75 -0.49 13.44
CA LEU A 184 -11.65 -0.14 14.32
C LEU A 184 -11.49 -1.13 15.48
N SER A 185 -12.58 -1.57 16.12
CA SER A 185 -12.49 -2.57 17.19
C SER A 185 -11.97 -3.90 16.66
N ARG A 186 -12.47 -4.35 15.50
CA ARG A 186 -12.11 -5.63 14.88
C ARG A 186 -10.70 -5.62 14.32
N TYR A 187 -10.22 -4.50 13.77
CA TYR A 187 -8.80 -4.29 13.44
C TYR A 187 -7.91 -4.52 14.67
N ARG A 188 -8.25 -3.92 15.83
CA ARG A 188 -7.49 -4.07 17.09
C ARG A 188 -7.52 -5.50 17.65
N GLU A 189 -8.57 -6.27 17.39
CA GLU A 189 -8.66 -7.69 17.76
C GLU A 189 -7.79 -8.60 16.87
N ILE A 190 -7.81 -8.37 15.56
CA ILE A 190 -7.15 -9.24 14.58
C ILE A 190 -5.63 -9.03 14.61
N VAL A 191 -5.16 -7.77 14.58
CA VAL A 191 -3.74 -7.41 14.42
C VAL A 191 -2.77 -8.15 15.36
N PRO A 192 -3.02 -8.28 16.69
CA PRO A 192 -2.10 -8.97 17.60
C PRO A 192 -1.87 -10.46 17.30
N HIS A 193 -2.74 -11.06 16.48
CA HIS A 193 -2.68 -12.46 16.09
C HIS A 193 -2.00 -12.66 14.72
N LEU A 194 -1.95 -11.63 13.88
CA LEU A 194 -1.43 -11.73 12.51
C LEU A 194 0.07 -12.02 12.44
N ARG A 195 0.47 -12.68 11.36
CA ARG A 195 1.87 -12.83 10.97
C ARG A 195 2.11 -12.06 9.68
N LEU A 196 2.62 -10.83 9.80
CA LEU A 196 2.87 -9.95 8.65
C LEU A 196 3.85 -10.59 7.65
N ALA A 197 3.56 -10.55 6.36
CA ALA A 197 4.34 -11.25 5.33
C ALA A 197 4.48 -10.45 4.03
N GLY A 198 4.04 -11.00 2.91
CA GLY A 198 4.19 -10.45 1.56
C GLY A 198 4.31 -11.58 0.52
N PRO A 199 4.53 -11.29 -0.78
CA PRO A 199 4.72 -9.96 -1.37
C PRO A 199 3.52 -9.01 -1.25
N THR A 200 3.70 -7.76 -1.67
CA THR A 200 2.69 -6.71 -1.62
C THR A 200 2.13 -6.44 -3.02
N SER A 201 0.82 -6.67 -3.21
CA SER A 201 0.06 -6.33 -4.42
C SER A 201 -1.37 -5.96 -4.02
N PHE A 202 -1.98 -4.98 -4.69
CA PHE A 202 -3.38 -4.61 -4.43
C PHE A 202 -4.40 -5.33 -5.31
N ALA A 203 -3.94 -6.18 -6.25
CA ALA A 203 -4.84 -6.92 -7.13
C ALA A 203 -5.88 -7.76 -6.36
N PRO A 204 -5.54 -8.54 -5.31
CA PRO A 204 -6.54 -9.35 -4.60
C PRO A 204 -7.68 -8.54 -3.96
N ILE A 205 -7.38 -7.35 -3.45
CA ILE A 205 -8.38 -6.48 -2.79
C ILE A 205 -9.22 -5.69 -3.82
N ILE A 206 -8.62 -5.28 -4.94
CA ILE A 206 -9.36 -4.65 -6.05
C ILE A 206 -10.28 -5.68 -6.74
N GLU A 207 -9.81 -6.92 -6.92
CA GLU A 207 -10.63 -8.04 -7.41
C GLU A 207 -11.79 -8.39 -6.47
N MET A 208 -11.58 -8.32 -5.14
CA MET A 208 -12.65 -8.48 -4.15
C MET A 208 -13.69 -7.36 -4.28
N ALA A 209 -13.26 -6.10 -4.42
CA ALA A 209 -14.18 -4.98 -4.61
C ALA A 209 -14.99 -5.09 -5.93
N MET A 210 -14.36 -5.51 -7.04
CA MET A 210 -15.10 -5.81 -8.28
C MET A 210 -16.12 -6.94 -8.08
N THR A 211 -15.80 -7.95 -7.26
CA THR A 211 -16.73 -9.05 -6.93
C THR A 211 -17.96 -8.52 -6.17
N ILE A 212 -17.75 -7.67 -5.17
CA ILE A 212 -18.82 -7.07 -4.35
C ILE A 212 -19.71 -6.13 -5.19
N VAL A 213 -19.11 -5.31 -6.05
CA VAL A 213 -19.85 -4.42 -6.96
C VAL A 213 -20.76 -5.22 -7.90
N GLU A 214 -20.26 -6.30 -8.51
CA GLU A 214 -21.07 -7.18 -9.35
C GLU A 214 -22.20 -7.86 -8.54
N GLN A 215 -21.91 -8.35 -7.32
CA GLN A 215 -22.89 -8.97 -6.42
C GLN A 215 -23.99 -8.00 -5.96
N SER A 216 -23.66 -6.72 -5.76
CA SER A 216 -24.62 -5.66 -5.40
C SER A 216 -25.64 -5.32 -6.50
N GLY A 217 -25.41 -5.79 -7.73
CA GLY A 217 -26.16 -5.39 -8.93
C GLY A 217 -25.60 -4.15 -9.63
N GLY A 218 -24.31 -3.85 -9.45
CA GLY A 218 -23.67 -2.65 -10.03
C GLY A 218 -24.01 -1.36 -9.26
N GLN A 219 -24.15 -1.43 -7.94
CA GLN A 219 -24.25 -0.22 -7.11
C GLN A 219 -22.88 0.47 -7.00
N TYR A 220 -22.87 1.79 -6.81
CA TYR A 220 -21.63 2.54 -6.69
C TYR A 220 -20.91 2.25 -5.36
N HIS A 221 -19.62 1.91 -5.45
CA HIS A 221 -18.77 1.61 -4.30
C HIS A 221 -17.50 2.46 -4.28
N VAL A 222 -17.00 2.73 -3.08
CA VAL A 222 -15.67 3.30 -2.85
C VAL A 222 -14.83 2.32 -2.04
N LEU A 223 -13.81 1.74 -2.68
CA LEU A 223 -12.79 0.92 -2.02
C LEU A 223 -11.74 1.84 -1.40
N VAL A 224 -11.62 1.82 -0.08
CA VAL A 224 -10.55 2.51 0.66
C VAL A 224 -9.49 1.49 1.06
N ILE A 225 -8.35 1.53 0.37
CA ILE A 225 -7.15 0.74 0.71
C ILE A 225 -6.28 1.57 1.66
N ILE A 226 -5.92 1.04 2.81
CA ILE A 226 -4.94 1.65 3.72
C ILE A 226 -3.67 0.80 3.65
N ALA A 227 -2.52 1.43 3.31
CA ALA A 227 -1.28 0.72 3.03
C ALA A 227 -0.02 1.58 3.23
N ASP A 228 1.16 0.95 3.32
CA ASP A 228 2.45 1.64 3.44
C ASP A 228 3.18 1.90 2.10
N GLY A 229 2.50 1.59 1.00
CA GLY A 229 2.94 1.87 -0.37
C GLY A 229 4.03 0.95 -0.90
N GLN A 230 4.50 -0.05 -0.13
CA GLN A 230 5.64 -0.89 -0.52
C GLN A 230 5.24 -2.07 -1.43
N VAL A 231 4.47 -1.78 -2.49
CA VAL A 231 4.21 -2.74 -3.59
C VAL A 231 5.53 -3.33 -4.08
N THR A 232 5.59 -4.65 -4.17
CA THR A 232 6.88 -5.36 -4.28
C THR A 232 7.52 -5.16 -5.65
N LYS A 233 8.69 -4.50 -5.67
CA LYS A 233 9.47 -4.22 -6.88
C LYS A 233 10.30 -5.42 -7.33
N SER A 234 10.65 -5.48 -8.61
CA SER A 234 11.54 -6.54 -9.13
C SER A 234 13.00 -6.28 -8.78
N VAL A 235 13.72 -7.33 -8.38
CA VAL A 235 15.19 -7.27 -8.18
C VAL A 235 15.93 -6.98 -9.50
N ASP A 236 15.28 -7.31 -10.63
CA ASP A 236 15.79 -7.09 -11.99
C ASP A 236 15.23 -5.82 -12.68
N SER A 237 14.64 -4.87 -11.93
CA SER A 237 14.11 -3.59 -12.44
C SER A 237 15.15 -2.64 -13.10
N LYS A 238 16.39 -3.12 -13.34
CA LYS A 238 17.48 -2.45 -14.09
C LYS A 238 17.10 -2.02 -15.53
N HIS A 239 15.94 -2.43 -16.03
CA HIS A 239 15.43 -2.11 -17.37
C HIS A 239 14.05 -1.43 -17.35
N GLY A 240 13.59 -0.89 -16.21
CA GLY A 240 12.33 -0.15 -16.12
C GLY A 240 11.07 -0.99 -16.40
N LYS A 241 11.16 -2.31 -16.27
CA LYS A 241 10.00 -3.21 -16.36
C LYS A 241 9.34 -3.36 -14.98
N PRO A 242 8.00 -3.38 -14.90
CA PRO A 242 7.29 -3.65 -13.66
C PRO A 242 7.52 -5.10 -13.19
N SER A 243 7.36 -5.30 -11.88
CA SER A 243 7.28 -6.61 -11.25
C SER A 243 5.94 -7.30 -11.56
N PRO A 244 5.80 -8.60 -11.25
CA PRO A 244 4.51 -9.29 -11.33
C PRO A 244 3.44 -8.64 -10.44
N GLN A 245 3.82 -8.11 -9.27
CA GLN A 245 2.91 -7.46 -8.32
C GLN A 245 2.50 -6.06 -8.77
N GLU A 246 3.44 -5.30 -9.35
CA GLU A 246 3.19 -3.98 -9.95
C GLU A 246 2.24 -4.13 -11.16
N GLN A 247 2.56 -5.06 -12.08
CA GLN A 247 1.73 -5.32 -13.28
C GLN A 247 0.32 -5.80 -12.91
N LYS A 248 0.18 -6.81 -12.04
CA LYS A 248 -1.13 -7.27 -11.54
C LYS A 248 -1.96 -6.12 -10.94
N THR A 249 -1.31 -5.21 -10.20
CA THR A 249 -2.00 -4.08 -9.58
C THR A 249 -2.54 -3.10 -10.62
N VAL A 250 -1.73 -2.75 -11.63
CA VAL A 250 -2.16 -1.90 -12.76
C VAL A 250 -3.28 -2.57 -13.55
N ASP A 251 -3.14 -3.86 -13.87
CA ASP A 251 -4.16 -4.64 -14.59
C ASP A 251 -5.50 -4.67 -13.84
N ALA A 252 -5.46 -4.80 -12.50
CA ALA A 252 -6.64 -4.77 -11.64
C ALA A 252 -7.29 -3.37 -11.57
N ILE A 253 -6.52 -2.28 -11.51
CA ILE A 253 -7.07 -0.90 -11.56
C ILE A 253 -7.75 -0.64 -12.91
N VAL A 254 -7.13 -1.07 -14.01
CA VAL A 254 -7.69 -0.98 -15.37
C VAL A 254 -8.96 -1.83 -15.51
N ALA A 255 -9.01 -3.02 -14.91
CA ALA A 255 -10.23 -3.82 -14.83
C ALA A 255 -11.33 -3.13 -14.02
N ALA A 256 -11.00 -2.58 -12.84
CA ALA A 256 -11.93 -1.87 -11.96
C ALA A 256 -12.55 -0.63 -12.60
N SER A 257 -11.84 0.05 -13.52
CA SER A 257 -12.38 1.21 -14.25
C SER A 257 -13.55 0.89 -15.20
N LYS A 258 -13.94 -0.39 -15.31
CA LYS A 258 -15.12 -0.86 -16.06
C LYS A 258 -16.33 -1.12 -15.16
N PHE A 259 -16.22 -0.86 -13.86
CA PHE A 259 -17.26 -1.00 -12.86
C PHE A 259 -17.58 0.37 -12.24
N PRO A 260 -18.74 0.55 -11.60
CA PRO A 260 -19.03 1.73 -10.77
C PRO A 260 -18.25 1.67 -9.44
N LEU A 261 -16.91 1.68 -9.54
CA LEU A 261 -15.97 1.47 -8.44
C LEU A 261 -14.88 2.55 -8.44
N SER A 262 -14.85 3.36 -7.39
CA SER A 262 -13.75 4.26 -7.07
C SER A 262 -12.78 3.63 -6.09
N ILE A 263 -11.49 3.94 -6.20
CA ILE A 263 -10.43 3.44 -5.32
C ILE A 263 -9.71 4.63 -4.68
N ILE A 264 -9.63 4.65 -3.35
CA ILE A 264 -8.83 5.60 -2.57
C ILE A 264 -7.70 4.82 -1.89
N LEU A 265 -6.45 5.17 -2.18
CA LEU A 265 -5.28 4.63 -1.49
C LEU A 265 -4.77 5.60 -0.43
N VAL A 266 -4.95 5.24 0.84
CA VAL A 266 -4.53 6.02 2.01
C VAL A 266 -3.13 5.57 2.45
N GLY A 267 -2.13 6.34 2.06
CA GLY A 267 -0.72 6.08 2.34
C GLY A 267 -0.29 6.44 3.76
N VAL A 268 -0.05 5.42 4.58
CA VAL A 268 0.43 5.54 5.97
C VAL A 268 1.91 5.18 6.11
N GLY A 269 2.60 5.77 7.08
CA GLY A 269 4.05 5.57 7.27
C GLY A 269 4.94 6.46 6.41
N ASP A 270 6.19 6.03 6.21
CA ASP A 270 7.28 6.82 5.63
C ASP A 270 7.30 6.86 4.09
N GLY A 271 6.58 5.97 3.41
CA GLY A 271 6.75 5.72 1.97
C GLY A 271 8.07 4.98 1.64
N PRO A 272 8.65 5.15 0.44
CA PRO A 272 8.36 6.17 -0.57
C PRO A 272 7.03 5.97 -1.31
N TRP A 273 6.54 7.05 -1.92
CA TRP A 273 5.19 7.15 -2.50
C TRP A 273 5.14 7.28 -4.02
N ASP A 274 6.29 7.22 -4.71
CA ASP A 274 6.39 7.63 -6.12
C ASP A 274 5.55 6.76 -7.07
N MET A 275 5.51 5.45 -6.84
CA MET A 275 4.66 4.52 -7.61
C MET A 275 3.17 4.74 -7.34
N MET A 276 2.79 5.19 -6.14
CA MET A 276 1.38 5.41 -5.81
C MET A 276 0.84 6.65 -6.56
N LYS A 277 1.70 7.64 -6.81
CA LYS A 277 1.43 8.77 -7.71
C LYS A 277 1.46 8.37 -9.19
N GLU A 278 2.28 7.39 -9.57
CA GLU A 278 2.27 6.81 -10.91
C GLU A 278 0.93 6.09 -11.21
N PHE A 279 0.32 5.44 -10.21
CA PHE A 279 -1.02 4.86 -10.33
C PHE A 279 -2.14 5.92 -10.34
N ASP A 280 -1.96 7.04 -9.63
CA ASP A 280 -2.84 8.22 -9.64
C ASP A 280 -2.87 8.85 -11.05
N ASP A 281 -1.73 9.35 -11.55
CA ASP A 281 -1.66 10.14 -12.79
C ASP A 281 -1.54 9.34 -14.10
N ASN A 282 -0.90 8.15 -14.09
CA ASN A 282 -0.26 7.58 -15.29
C ASN A 282 -0.73 6.16 -15.69
N ILE A 283 -2.02 5.83 -15.48
CA ILE A 283 -2.62 4.60 -16.02
C ILE A 283 -3.43 4.93 -17.30
N PRO A 284 -2.85 4.87 -18.51
CA PRO A 284 -3.51 5.35 -19.74
C PRO A 284 -4.61 4.43 -20.29
N ALA A 285 -4.80 3.24 -19.73
CA ALA A 285 -5.73 2.22 -20.21
C ALA A 285 -7.06 2.17 -19.43
N ARG A 286 -7.24 3.01 -18.39
CA ARG A 286 -8.48 3.08 -17.62
C ARG A 286 -9.60 3.78 -18.40
N THR A 287 -10.85 3.33 -18.24
CA THR A 287 -12.01 3.87 -18.98
C THR A 287 -12.45 5.23 -18.43
N PHE A 288 -12.32 5.45 -17.13
CA PHE A 288 -12.37 6.75 -16.46
C PHE A 288 -11.34 6.79 -15.33
N ASP A 289 -11.15 7.96 -14.74
CA ASP A 289 -10.28 8.10 -13.57
C ASP A 289 -10.92 7.47 -12.32
N ASN A 290 -10.30 6.44 -11.76
CA ASN A 290 -10.91 5.60 -10.72
C ASN A 290 -9.97 5.30 -9.54
N PHE A 291 -8.82 5.98 -9.44
CA PHE A 291 -7.81 5.71 -8.43
C PHE A 291 -7.16 7.01 -7.94
N GLN A 292 -7.38 7.37 -6.67
CA GLN A 292 -6.76 8.52 -6.00
C GLN A 292 -5.76 8.04 -4.93
N PHE A 293 -4.55 8.60 -4.88
CA PHE A 293 -3.61 8.42 -3.79
C PHE A 293 -3.61 9.59 -2.79
N VAL A 294 -3.56 9.28 -1.49
CA VAL A 294 -3.57 10.27 -0.40
C VAL A 294 -2.43 10.00 0.57
N ASN A 295 -1.45 10.91 0.64
CA ASN A 295 -0.35 10.83 1.61
C ASN A 295 -0.82 11.25 3.02
N PHE A 296 -1.45 10.32 3.76
CA PHE A 296 -1.99 10.54 5.10
C PHE A 296 -0.92 11.05 6.07
N SER A 297 0.26 10.42 6.07
CA SER A 297 1.39 10.80 6.93
C SER A 297 1.82 12.26 6.73
N GLU A 298 1.92 12.70 5.47
CA GLU A 298 2.28 14.09 5.17
C GLU A 298 1.22 15.07 5.67
N ILE A 299 -0.08 14.80 5.45
CA ILE A 299 -1.17 15.65 5.96
C ILE A 299 -1.14 15.70 7.49
N MET A 300 -0.96 14.54 8.15
CA MET A 300 -0.90 14.46 9.61
C MET A 300 0.38 15.07 10.21
N SER A 301 1.46 15.18 9.44
CA SER A 301 2.69 15.87 9.87
C SER A 301 2.56 17.39 9.98
N LYS A 302 1.62 18.01 9.25
CA LYS A 302 1.53 19.48 9.10
C LYS A 302 1.35 20.18 10.46
N ASN A 303 1.98 21.34 10.66
CA ASN A 303 1.89 22.12 11.89
C ASN A 303 0.60 22.99 11.94
N ILE A 304 -0.56 22.33 11.97
CA ILE A 304 -1.89 22.93 12.00
C ILE A 304 -2.78 22.23 13.05
N PRO A 305 -3.90 22.84 13.51
CA PRO A 305 -4.80 22.22 14.48
C PRO A 305 -5.34 20.85 14.02
N PRO A 306 -5.53 19.86 14.92
CA PRO A 306 -5.94 18.50 14.55
C PRO A 306 -7.19 18.44 13.66
N SER A 307 -8.25 19.19 13.99
CA SER A 307 -9.48 19.23 13.17
C SER A 307 -9.25 19.69 11.72
N ARG A 308 -8.26 20.56 11.47
CA ARG A 308 -7.86 20.95 10.11
C ARG A 308 -7.03 19.87 9.40
N LYS A 309 -6.32 19.01 10.14
CA LYS A 309 -5.67 17.83 9.55
C LYS A 309 -6.71 16.80 9.14
N GLU A 310 -7.70 16.55 9.99
CA GLU A 310 -8.82 15.66 9.71
C GLU A 310 -9.62 16.15 8.50
N ALA A 311 -10.02 17.43 8.48
CA ALA A 311 -10.72 18.04 7.35
C ALA A 311 -9.88 18.05 6.05
N ALA A 312 -8.57 18.33 6.13
CA ALA A 312 -7.70 18.30 4.95
C ALA A 312 -7.48 16.88 4.41
N PHE A 313 -7.44 15.85 5.27
CA PHE A 313 -7.38 14.46 4.84
C PHE A 313 -8.72 13.99 4.23
N ALA A 314 -9.85 14.31 4.88
CA ALA A 314 -11.18 14.03 4.33
C ALA A 314 -11.36 14.68 2.96
N LEU A 315 -10.97 15.95 2.79
CA LEU A 315 -11.02 16.61 1.49
C LEU A 315 -10.07 15.94 0.48
N ALA A 316 -8.86 15.55 0.87
CA ALA A 316 -7.89 14.91 -0.01
C ALA A 316 -8.35 13.53 -0.51
N ALA A 317 -8.99 12.75 0.34
CA ALA A 317 -9.56 11.45 -0.04
C ALA A 317 -10.78 11.57 -0.96
N LEU A 318 -11.50 12.69 -0.92
CA LEU A 318 -12.84 12.80 -1.51
C LEU A 318 -12.94 13.83 -2.64
N MET A 319 -11.85 14.53 -3.01
CA MET A 319 -11.92 15.60 -4.02
C MET A 319 -12.33 15.11 -5.40
N GLU A 320 -11.99 13.87 -5.77
CA GLU A 320 -12.35 13.30 -7.06
C GLU A 320 -13.66 12.50 -7.07
N ILE A 321 -14.09 11.93 -5.94
CA ILE A 321 -15.25 11.03 -5.85
C ILE A 321 -16.51 11.58 -6.57
N PRO A 322 -16.90 12.86 -6.46
CA PRO A 322 -18.05 13.40 -7.19
C PRO A 322 -17.88 13.50 -8.71
N SER A 323 -16.65 13.49 -9.23
CA SER A 323 -16.35 13.36 -10.67
C SER A 323 -16.28 11.90 -11.10
N GLN A 324 -15.70 11.03 -10.28
CA GLN A 324 -15.61 9.59 -10.56
C GLN A 324 -17.02 8.94 -10.58
N TYR A 325 -17.89 9.30 -9.63
CA TYR A 325 -19.32 8.94 -9.61
C TYR A 325 -20.04 9.36 -10.90
N LYS A 326 -19.83 10.61 -11.36
CA LYS A 326 -20.42 11.11 -12.61
C LYS A 326 -19.90 10.41 -13.85
N ALA A 327 -18.59 10.12 -13.91
CA ALA A 327 -18.03 9.33 -15.00
C ALA A 327 -18.67 7.93 -15.05
N ALA A 328 -18.90 7.27 -13.90
CA ALA A 328 -19.59 5.99 -13.84
C ALA A 328 -21.08 6.09 -14.29
N ILE A 329 -21.76 7.22 -14.07
CA ILE A 329 -23.11 7.48 -14.64
C ILE A 329 -23.03 7.71 -16.16
N GLU A 330 -22.16 8.60 -16.62
CA GLU A 330 -22.00 8.97 -18.04
C GLU A 330 -21.57 7.78 -18.91
N LEU A 331 -20.75 6.88 -18.35
CA LEU A 331 -20.35 5.60 -18.98
C LEU A 331 -21.39 4.48 -18.84
N ASN A 332 -22.51 4.72 -18.15
CA ASN A 332 -23.59 3.75 -17.90
C ASN A 332 -23.10 2.49 -17.16
N LEU A 333 -22.28 2.66 -16.12
CA LEU A 333 -21.77 1.56 -15.29
C LEU A 333 -22.68 1.24 -14.08
N LEU A 334 -23.43 2.23 -13.58
CA LEU A 334 -24.37 2.03 -12.46
C LEU A 334 -25.55 1.15 -12.89
N GLY A 335 -25.94 0.22 -12.01
CA GLY A 335 -27.07 -0.70 -12.19
C GLY A 335 -26.84 -1.81 -13.23
N ASN A 336 -25.63 -1.91 -13.79
CA ASN A 336 -25.28 -2.90 -14.81
C ASN A 336 -24.32 -3.95 -14.24
N GLN A 337 -24.70 -5.22 -14.39
CA GLN A 337 -23.82 -6.36 -14.13
C GLN A 337 -23.06 -6.71 -15.40
N HIS A 338 -21.74 -6.81 -15.32
CA HIS A 338 -20.87 -7.00 -16.48
C HIS A 338 -20.67 -8.47 -16.86
N GLY A 339 -21.05 -9.42 -16.01
CA GLY A 339 -20.91 -10.87 -16.19
C GLY A 339 -19.47 -11.39 -16.27
N ASN A 340 -18.49 -10.47 -16.15
CA ASN A 340 -17.06 -10.70 -16.38
C ASN A 340 -16.20 -10.30 -15.16
N ALA A 341 -16.82 -10.00 -14.02
CA ALA A 341 -16.11 -9.80 -12.77
C ALA A 341 -15.38 -11.09 -12.34
N PRO A 342 -14.20 -11.00 -11.70
CA PRO A 342 -13.66 -12.14 -10.96
C PRO A 342 -14.68 -12.62 -9.93
N GLN A 343 -14.82 -13.94 -9.77
CA GLN A 343 -15.57 -14.51 -8.65
C GLN A 343 -14.59 -14.82 -7.51
N ARG A 344 -14.11 -13.78 -6.83
CA ARG A 344 -13.17 -13.92 -5.73
C ARG A 344 -13.93 -14.28 -4.44
N VAL A 345 -13.43 -15.27 -3.70
CA VAL A 345 -13.95 -15.67 -2.39
C VAL A 345 -12.96 -15.23 -1.32
N SER A 346 -13.44 -14.80 -0.15
CA SER A 346 -12.56 -14.40 0.95
C SER A 346 -12.05 -15.60 1.74
N LEU A 347 -10.83 -15.51 2.27
CA LEU A 347 -10.37 -16.43 3.31
C LEU A 347 -11.00 -16.04 4.67
N PRO A 348 -11.25 -16.99 5.58
CA PRO A 348 -11.65 -16.65 6.95
C PRO A 348 -10.51 -15.92 7.69
N PRO A 349 -10.81 -15.09 8.71
CA PRO A 349 -9.81 -14.37 9.48
C PRO A 349 -8.83 -15.36 10.15
N PRO A 350 -7.51 -15.16 10.04
CA PRO A 350 -6.53 -16.22 10.30
C PRO A 350 -6.32 -16.50 11.79
N THR A 351 -6.62 -17.73 12.21
CA THR A 351 -6.61 -18.18 13.61
C THR A 351 -5.25 -18.74 14.04
N TYR A 352 -4.27 -17.86 14.24
CA TYR A 352 -2.91 -18.21 14.70
C TYR A 352 -2.85 -18.65 16.18
N SER A 353 -3.39 -19.84 16.47
CA SER A 353 -3.32 -20.48 17.78
C SER A 353 -1.90 -20.95 18.10
N PHE A 354 -1.38 -20.56 19.27
CA PHE A 354 -0.10 -21.04 19.84
C PHE A 354 -0.16 -22.50 20.35
N ALA A 355 -0.94 -23.36 19.70
CA ALA A 355 -1.29 -24.70 20.17
C ALA A 355 -0.91 -25.81 19.18
N SER A 356 0.02 -26.66 19.62
CA SER A 356 0.37 -27.98 19.05
C SER A 356 1.04 -28.04 17.67
N LEU A 357 2.33 -28.39 17.72
CA LEU A 357 2.99 -29.24 16.72
C LEU A 357 2.31 -30.62 16.63
N ARG A 358 1.17 -30.71 15.93
CA ARG A 358 0.57 -31.99 15.49
C ARG A 358 0.00 -31.88 14.08
N THR A 359 0.72 -32.48 13.13
CA THR A 359 0.24 -32.71 11.77
C THR A 359 -0.93 -33.69 11.76
N SER A 360 -2.05 -33.29 11.15
CA SER A 360 -3.13 -34.19 10.75
C SER A 360 -3.66 -33.78 9.38
N ASN A 361 -3.14 -34.42 8.32
CA ASN A 361 -3.68 -34.27 6.97
C ASN A 361 -5.13 -34.79 6.94
N PRO A 362 -6.06 -34.11 6.24
CA PRO A 362 -7.40 -34.62 5.98
C PRO A 362 -7.35 -35.66 4.84
N PHE A 363 -6.99 -36.90 5.15
CA PHE A 363 -7.19 -38.04 4.25
C PHE A 363 -8.36 -38.89 4.72
N HIS A 364 -9.27 -39.22 3.79
CA HIS A 364 -10.42 -40.08 4.05
C HIS A 364 -9.99 -41.45 4.59
N ALA A 365 -10.57 -41.85 5.73
CA ALA A 365 -10.51 -43.21 6.23
C ALA A 365 -11.92 -43.82 6.18
N ALA A 366 -12.11 -44.82 5.30
CA ALA A 366 -13.32 -45.63 5.30
C ALA A 366 -13.36 -46.55 6.53
N ARG A 367 -14.57 -46.93 6.98
CA ARG A 367 -14.74 -47.94 8.03
C ARG A 367 -14.15 -49.28 7.60
N PHE A 368 -13.28 -49.86 8.43
CA PHE A 368 -13.13 -51.31 8.56
C PHE A 368 -12.76 -51.66 10.01
N GLU A 369 -13.43 -52.67 10.58
CA GLU A 369 -13.10 -53.23 11.89
C GLU A 369 -12.15 -54.42 11.73
N SER A 370 -11.26 -54.67 12.70
CA SER A 370 -10.96 -56.03 13.20
C SER A 370 -9.97 -56.08 14.38
N SER A 371 -10.35 -56.88 15.38
CA SER A 371 -9.53 -57.68 16.32
C SER A 371 -8.16 -57.19 16.84
N ILE A 372 -8.08 -57.09 18.18
CA ILE A 372 -6.85 -57.11 19.01
C ILE A 372 -6.26 -58.53 19.03
N PRO A 373 -4.91 -58.69 19.10
CA PRO A 373 -4.34 -59.48 20.23
C PRO A 373 -3.32 -58.70 21.08
N HIS A 374 -3.22 -59.05 22.37
CA HIS A 374 -2.29 -58.45 23.34
C HIS A 374 -0.83 -58.93 23.18
N GLN A 375 0.13 -58.08 23.55
CA GLN A 375 1.36 -58.51 24.27
C GLN A 375 1.76 -57.48 25.35
N HIS A 376 2.47 -57.95 26.38
CA HIS A 376 2.93 -57.15 27.54
C HIS A 376 4.28 -56.47 27.29
N GLY A 377 4.56 -55.35 27.99
CA GLY A 377 5.88 -54.70 27.97
C GLY A 377 6.05 -53.59 29.03
N ASN A 378 6.54 -53.97 30.21
CA ASN A 378 6.95 -53.19 31.39
C ASN A 378 6.85 -51.64 31.36
N SER A 379 6.08 -51.11 32.32
CA SER A 379 6.18 -49.72 32.78
C SER A 379 7.40 -49.52 33.70
N TYR A 380 8.14 -48.43 33.46
CA TYR A 380 9.10 -47.86 34.42
C TYR A 380 8.76 -46.38 34.64
N PRO A 381 8.65 -45.89 35.89
CA PRO A 381 8.38 -44.48 36.16
C PRO A 381 9.69 -43.67 36.07
N VAL A 382 9.78 -42.78 35.08
CA VAL A 382 10.84 -41.75 35.04
C VAL A 382 10.33 -40.50 35.77
N GLY A 383 11.10 -40.02 36.74
CA GLY A 383 10.67 -38.98 37.68
C GLY A 383 10.61 -37.57 37.08
N THR A 384 9.81 -36.72 37.70
CA THR A 384 9.69 -35.29 37.39
C THR A 384 11.00 -34.56 37.69
N ALA A 385 11.63 -33.98 36.66
CA ALA A 385 12.73 -33.02 36.81
C ALA A 385 12.18 -31.57 36.87
N PRO A 386 12.77 -30.67 37.67
CA PRO A 386 12.27 -29.30 37.82
C PRO A 386 12.67 -28.38 36.65
N SER A 387 11.88 -27.33 36.43
CA SER A 387 12.09 -26.32 35.39
C SER A 387 13.39 -25.52 35.59
N ALA A 388 14.22 -25.44 34.55
CA ALA A 388 15.39 -24.56 34.49
C ALA A 388 15.01 -23.16 33.91
N PRO A 389 15.76 -22.08 34.22
CA PRO A 389 15.34 -20.71 33.95
C PRO A 389 15.59 -20.25 32.50
N SER A 390 14.81 -19.25 32.07
CA SER A 390 14.85 -18.68 30.72
C SER A 390 16.08 -17.80 30.47
N SER A 391 16.92 -18.17 29.50
CA SER A 391 18.00 -17.33 28.93
C SER A 391 17.68 -16.95 27.48
N THR A 392 17.50 -15.66 27.21
CA THR A 392 16.94 -15.14 25.94
C THR A 392 17.94 -15.04 24.77
N TYR A 393 19.10 -15.72 24.83
CA TYR A 393 20.17 -15.59 23.83
C TYR A 393 20.31 -16.77 22.85
N ASP A 394 19.93 -17.99 23.21
CA ASP A 394 20.20 -19.19 22.38
C ASP A 394 19.45 -19.23 21.03
N TYR A 395 18.35 -18.49 20.90
CA TYR A 395 17.48 -18.54 19.72
C TYR A 395 18.09 -17.91 18.45
N GLN A 396 19.23 -17.24 18.54
CA GLN A 396 19.93 -16.65 17.39
C GLN A 396 21.10 -17.52 16.85
N LEU A 397 21.51 -18.56 17.59
CA LEU A 397 22.67 -19.39 17.27
C LEU A 397 22.31 -20.57 16.36
N CYS A 398 23.20 -20.92 15.43
CA CYS A 398 23.02 -22.01 14.48
C CYS A 398 22.83 -23.35 15.20
N PRO A 399 21.78 -24.14 14.89
CA PRO A 399 21.49 -25.41 15.57
C PRO A 399 22.49 -26.56 15.28
N ILE A 400 23.54 -26.30 14.49
CA ILE A 400 24.59 -27.30 14.18
C ILE A 400 25.87 -26.99 14.96
N CYS A 401 26.45 -25.80 14.80
CA CYS A 401 27.69 -25.42 15.51
C CYS A 401 27.46 -24.72 16.86
N LEU A 402 26.22 -24.33 17.19
CA LEU A 402 25.83 -23.61 18.42
C LEU A 402 26.66 -22.35 18.72
N SER A 403 27.33 -21.79 17.71
CA SER A 403 28.36 -20.75 17.87
C SER A 403 28.16 -19.56 16.93
N ASN A 404 27.83 -19.82 15.65
CA ASN A 404 27.63 -18.77 14.65
C ASN A 404 26.16 -18.32 14.62
N ALA A 405 25.90 -17.08 14.22
CA ALA A 405 24.55 -16.56 13.98
C ALA A 405 23.84 -17.27 12.81
N ARG A 406 22.50 -17.22 12.79
CA ARG A 406 21.67 -17.78 11.72
C ARG A 406 21.60 -16.86 10.48
N ASP A 407 22.62 -16.92 9.62
CA ASP A 407 22.70 -16.14 8.37
C ASP A 407 22.28 -16.93 7.10
N MET A 408 21.71 -18.13 7.22
CA MET A 408 21.15 -18.90 6.10
C MET A 408 19.78 -19.51 6.43
N ALA A 409 18.83 -19.43 5.50
CA ALA A 409 17.53 -20.09 5.55
C ALA A 409 17.37 -21.11 4.41
N PHE A 410 16.63 -22.19 4.65
CA PHE A 410 16.24 -23.18 3.65
C PHE A 410 14.82 -22.95 3.16
N GLY A 411 14.46 -23.50 2.00
CA GLY A 411 13.09 -23.46 1.45
C GLY A 411 11.98 -24.07 2.33
N CYS A 412 12.32 -24.67 3.47
CA CYS A 412 11.38 -25.14 4.50
C CYS A 412 11.26 -24.18 5.71
N GLY A 413 11.78 -22.95 5.60
CA GLY A 413 11.74 -21.92 6.65
C GLY A 413 12.77 -22.06 7.78
N HIS A 414 13.38 -23.24 7.94
CA HIS A 414 14.41 -23.48 8.95
C HIS A 414 15.76 -22.85 8.60
N GLN A 415 16.56 -22.53 9.63
CA GLN A 415 17.77 -21.71 9.51
C GLN A 415 19.02 -22.35 10.13
N THR A 416 20.18 -22.02 9.56
CA THR A 416 21.54 -22.32 10.06
C THR A 416 22.45 -21.11 9.83
N CYS A 417 23.74 -21.19 10.18
CA CYS A 417 24.73 -20.32 9.55
C CYS A 417 25.03 -20.82 8.13
N CYS A 418 25.67 -19.99 7.30
CA CYS A 418 26.12 -20.37 5.95
C CYS A 418 27.10 -21.56 6.00
N GLU A 419 28.11 -21.50 6.87
CA GLU A 419 29.17 -22.52 6.98
C GLU A 419 28.61 -23.93 7.21
N CYS A 420 27.61 -24.07 8.09
CA CYS A 420 26.98 -25.37 8.34
C CYS A 420 25.83 -25.69 7.40
N GLY A 421 25.31 -24.73 6.63
CA GLY A 421 24.12 -24.89 5.78
C GLY A 421 24.41 -25.15 4.30
N GLN A 422 25.61 -24.79 3.82
CA GLN A 422 25.96 -24.82 2.41
C GLN A 422 25.85 -26.22 1.79
N ASP A 423 26.49 -27.22 2.41
CA ASP A 423 26.62 -28.58 1.86
C ASP A 423 25.50 -29.55 2.28
N LEU A 424 24.54 -29.12 3.11
CA LEU A 424 23.45 -29.97 3.57
C LEU A 424 22.48 -30.30 2.43
N GLN A 425 22.22 -31.58 2.19
CA GLN A 425 21.19 -32.02 1.23
C GLN A 425 19.79 -32.09 1.84
N SER A 426 19.67 -32.20 3.16
CA SER A 426 18.40 -32.24 3.89
C SER A 426 18.45 -31.36 5.15
N CYS A 427 17.30 -30.79 5.53
CA CYS A 427 17.19 -29.90 6.67
C CYS A 427 17.48 -30.65 7.98
N PRO A 428 18.36 -30.14 8.87
CA PRO A 428 18.69 -30.82 10.13
C PRO A 428 17.49 -30.89 11.09
N ILE A 429 16.53 -29.98 10.95
CA ILE A 429 15.36 -29.87 11.85
C ILE A 429 14.17 -30.69 11.33
N CYS A 430 13.75 -30.49 10.08
CA CYS A 430 12.54 -31.15 9.53
C CYS A 430 12.82 -32.26 8.49
N ARG A 431 14.10 -32.55 8.18
CA ARG A 431 14.57 -33.59 7.23
C ARG A 431 14.11 -33.44 5.77
N SER A 432 13.36 -32.40 5.42
CA SER A 432 12.99 -32.06 4.04
C SER A 432 14.24 -31.80 3.17
N PRO A 433 14.23 -32.15 1.88
CA PRO A 433 15.35 -31.88 0.97
C PRO A 433 15.57 -30.37 0.76
N ILE A 434 16.83 -29.94 0.69
CA ILE A 434 17.20 -28.51 0.55
C ILE A 434 17.40 -28.15 -0.92
N ASN A 435 16.28 -27.84 -1.58
CA ASN A 435 16.26 -27.34 -2.96
C ASN A 435 16.61 -25.84 -3.03
N THR A 436 16.30 -25.07 -1.99
CA THR A 436 16.50 -23.61 -1.92
C THR A 436 17.32 -23.24 -0.69
N ARG A 437 18.34 -22.38 -0.86
CA ARG A 437 19.13 -21.75 0.20
C ARG A 437 19.07 -20.23 -0.01
N ILE A 438 18.80 -19.48 1.05
CA ILE A 438 18.70 -18.02 1.04
C ILE A 438 19.69 -17.51 2.08
N LYS A 439 20.62 -16.62 1.68
CA LYS A 439 21.48 -15.91 2.63
C LYS A 439 20.71 -14.73 3.24
N LEU A 440 20.84 -14.58 4.55
CA LEU A 440 20.32 -13.47 5.33
C LEU A 440 21.47 -12.49 5.62
N TYR A 441 21.13 -11.21 5.80
CA TYR A 441 22.06 -10.09 5.99
C TYR A 441 21.65 -9.25 7.20
#